data_AF-A0A951X050-F1
#
_entry.id   AF-A0A951X050-F1
#
_cell.length_a   1.000
_cell.length_b   1.000
_cell.length_c   1.000
_cell.angle_alpha   90.00
_cell.angle_beta   90.00
_cell.angle_gamma   90.00
#
_symmetry.space_group_name_H-M   'P 1'
#
loop_
_entity.id
_entity.type
_entity.pdbx_description
1 polymer ?
#
loop_
_entity_poly.entity_id
_entity_poly.type
_entity_poly.pdbx_seq_one_letter_code
_entity_poly.pdbx_strand_id
1 'polypeptide(L)'
;MKRKMAILGFGALAAGAVTLALLLKQKQQELAAANRRLRRQMAESTQAHAHIAQLEAELQAARTASAAPGVDLPQERQARQRLEQQVQRQTEEMDELRAARSTLEQQLKEREAELSSLRDRFRSVEGLPEDEPAVAKAVQAPQTISPAKRSFAESALSAQIQPQVLEKPQDLSAVAGIGPVFQQRLYKAGIGTYWELAQLDDDELYAILRPGRTQQTFDLESLRGQAQWLAESTGSTGAIWAAGPVDDFERIKGIGRVYEQRLYDAGIRTYASLAASSVEELAAACQSRAPVPPDFASWIEQAKALLAT
;
A
#
# COMPACT_ATOMS: atom_id res chain seq x y z
N MET A 1 -15.27 15.84 44.31
CA MET A 1 -15.93 14.71 43.62
C MET A 1 -15.89 14.94 42.11
N LYS A 2 -15.22 14.02 41.40
CA LYS A 2 -15.40 13.61 39.99
C LYS A 2 -15.24 14.68 38.88
N ARG A 3 -13.99 14.95 38.49
CA ARG A 3 -13.60 15.23 37.08
C ARG A 3 -13.24 13.90 36.42
N LYS A 4 -14.06 13.42 35.49
CA LYS A 4 -13.70 12.39 34.49
C LYS A 4 -14.54 12.65 33.24
N MET A 5 -13.92 12.43 32.08
CA MET A 5 -14.47 12.38 30.71
C MET A 5 -14.10 13.57 29.83
N ALA A 6 -12.92 13.50 29.23
CA ALA A 6 -12.61 14.05 27.91
C ALA A 6 -11.30 13.41 27.40
N ILE A 7 -11.31 12.10 27.14
CA ILE A 7 -10.28 11.41 26.37
C ILE A 7 -10.99 10.38 25.48
N LEU A 8 -11.69 10.87 24.48
CA LEU A 8 -12.19 10.07 23.35
C LEU A 8 -12.29 11.03 22.17
N GLY A 9 -11.34 10.92 21.24
CA GLY A 9 -11.33 11.77 20.04
C GLY A 9 -9.99 11.88 19.31
N PHE A 10 -8.88 11.45 19.91
CA PHE A 10 -7.55 11.59 19.30
C PHE A 10 -7.12 10.39 18.42
N GLY A 11 -7.68 9.19 18.64
CA GLY A 11 -7.24 7.98 17.94
C GLY A 11 -7.65 7.89 16.46
N ALA A 12 -8.77 8.51 16.08
CA ALA A 12 -9.29 8.45 14.71
C ALA A 12 -8.63 9.47 13.75
N LEU A 13 -8.15 10.61 14.29
CA LEU A 13 -7.45 11.63 13.50
C LEU A 13 -6.00 11.23 13.18
N ALA A 14 -5.32 10.58 14.14
CA ALA A 14 -3.94 10.13 13.96
C ALA A 14 -3.80 9.03 12.88
N ALA A 15 -4.79 8.13 12.75
CA ALA A 15 -4.77 7.07 11.74
C ALA A 15 -4.99 7.60 10.31
N GLY A 16 -5.85 8.62 10.14
CA GLY A 16 -6.04 9.33 8.86
C GLY A 16 -4.83 10.17 8.45
N ALA A 17 -4.11 10.73 9.42
CA ALA A 17 -2.85 11.43 9.19
C ALA A 17 -1.73 10.48 8.73
N VAL A 18 -1.66 9.26 9.27
CA VAL A 18 -0.64 8.29 8.83
C VAL A 18 -0.91 7.83 7.38
N THR A 19 -2.16 7.56 6.99
CA THR A 19 -2.50 7.13 5.62
C THR A 19 -2.32 8.24 4.58
N LEU A 20 -2.69 9.48 4.91
CA LEU A 20 -2.53 10.61 3.99
C LEU A 20 -1.05 11.05 3.89
N ALA A 21 -0.26 10.93 4.97
CA ALA A 21 1.19 11.09 4.91
C ALA A 21 1.89 10.01 4.07
N LEU A 22 1.38 8.78 4.08
CA LEU A 22 1.87 7.68 3.24
C LEU A 22 1.53 7.89 1.76
N LEU A 23 0.30 8.32 1.45
CA LEU A 23 -0.11 8.69 0.09
C LEU A 23 0.75 9.84 -0.46
N LEU A 24 1.01 10.85 0.37
CA LEU A 24 1.92 11.96 0.06
C LEU A 24 3.34 11.46 -0.25
N LYS A 25 3.85 10.50 0.53
CA LYS A 25 5.20 9.91 0.33
C LYS A 25 5.26 9.08 -0.96
N GLN A 26 4.21 8.31 -1.28
CA GLN A 26 4.12 7.56 -2.53
C GLN A 26 4.09 8.49 -3.75
N LYS A 27 3.24 9.52 -3.71
CA LYS A 27 3.15 10.50 -4.80
C LYS A 27 4.45 11.29 -4.97
N GLN A 28 5.19 11.55 -3.89
CA GLN A 28 6.55 12.12 -3.96
C GLN A 28 7.56 11.16 -4.61
N GLN A 29 7.47 9.85 -4.37
CA GLN A 29 8.34 8.86 -5.02
C GLN A 29 8.02 8.71 -6.51
N GLU A 30 6.73 8.69 -6.87
CA GLU A 30 6.27 8.72 -8.26
C GLU A 30 6.78 9.97 -8.99
N LEU A 31 6.67 11.13 -8.34
CA LEU A 31 7.22 12.39 -8.87
C LEU A 31 8.75 12.33 -9.02
N ALA A 32 9.46 11.78 -8.04
CA ALA A 32 10.92 11.60 -8.13
C ALA A 32 11.33 10.62 -9.24
N ALA A 33 10.53 9.59 -9.52
CA ALA A 33 10.75 8.68 -10.64
C ALA A 33 10.44 9.37 -11.98
N ALA A 34 9.35 10.12 -12.08
CA ALA A 34 8.99 10.90 -13.25
C ALA A 34 10.03 11.99 -13.56
N ASN A 35 10.53 12.72 -12.54
CA ASN A 35 11.63 13.68 -12.69
C ASN A 35 12.93 13.02 -13.14
N ARG A 36 13.23 11.79 -12.69
CA ARG A 36 14.38 11.03 -13.20
C ARG A 36 14.21 10.66 -14.67
N ARG A 37 13.00 10.28 -15.10
CA ARG A 37 12.70 10.01 -16.52
C ARG A 37 12.83 11.29 -17.36
N LEU A 38 12.27 12.40 -16.89
CA LEU A 38 12.37 13.69 -17.56
C LEU A 38 13.83 14.13 -17.70
N ARG A 39 14.66 13.97 -16.67
CA ARG A 39 16.10 14.27 -16.74
C ARG A 39 16.84 13.42 -17.77
N ARG A 40 16.47 12.14 -17.91
CA ARG A 40 17.04 11.28 -18.96
C ARG A 40 16.64 11.75 -20.35
N GLN A 41 15.36 12.04 -20.57
CA GLN A 41 14.88 12.60 -21.84
C GLN A 41 15.51 13.97 -22.14
N MET A 42 15.74 14.81 -21.13
CA MET A 42 16.47 16.07 -21.29
C MET A 42 17.91 15.82 -21.76
N ALA A 43 18.60 14.85 -21.17
CA ALA A 43 19.96 14.47 -21.57
C ALA A 43 20.00 13.93 -23.01
N GLU A 44 19.08 13.03 -23.36
CA GLU A 44 18.90 12.50 -24.72
C GLU A 44 18.61 13.63 -25.72
N SER A 45 17.73 14.56 -25.36
CA SER A 45 17.43 15.75 -26.17
C SER A 45 18.69 16.59 -26.38
N THR A 46 19.47 16.91 -25.34
CA THR A 46 20.74 17.65 -25.52
C THR A 46 21.74 16.92 -26.40
N GLN A 47 21.82 15.59 -26.31
CA GLN A 47 22.71 14.80 -27.16
C GLN A 47 22.27 14.85 -28.64
N ALA A 48 20.96 14.75 -28.90
CA ALA A 48 20.41 14.88 -30.23
C ALA A 48 20.61 16.29 -30.83
N HIS A 49 20.48 17.36 -30.03
CA HIS A 49 20.85 18.72 -30.48
C HIS A 49 22.32 18.82 -30.88
N ALA A 50 23.23 18.23 -30.10
CA ALA A 50 24.65 18.22 -30.42
C ALA A 50 24.94 17.46 -31.73
N HIS A 51 24.23 16.36 -31.97
CA HIS A 51 24.35 15.60 -33.20
C HIS A 51 23.81 16.36 -34.43
N ILE A 52 22.67 17.04 -34.31
CA ILE A 52 22.16 17.92 -35.37
C ILE A 52 23.17 19.04 -35.68
N ALA A 53 23.73 19.68 -34.66
CA ALA A 53 24.75 20.72 -34.86
C ALA A 53 26.01 20.20 -35.56
N GLN A 54 26.41 18.94 -35.30
CA GLN A 54 27.50 18.28 -36.02
C GLN A 54 27.16 18.06 -37.50
N LEU A 55 25.98 17.51 -37.78
CA LEU A 55 25.51 17.30 -39.16
C LEU A 55 25.39 18.63 -39.92
N GLU A 56 24.89 19.69 -39.29
CA GLU A 56 24.82 21.03 -39.88
C GLU A 56 26.22 21.60 -40.18
N ALA A 57 27.20 21.39 -39.30
CA ALA A 57 28.57 21.80 -39.53
C ALA A 57 29.21 21.02 -40.70
N GLU A 58 28.98 19.71 -40.79
CA GLU A 58 29.40 18.88 -41.94
C GLU A 58 28.74 19.36 -43.24
N LEU A 59 27.46 19.72 -43.17
CA LEU A 59 26.70 20.25 -44.29
C LEU A 59 27.25 21.59 -44.75
N GLN A 60 27.63 22.46 -43.82
CA GLN A 60 28.23 23.75 -44.12
C GLN A 60 29.66 23.63 -44.65
N ALA A 61 30.44 22.65 -44.17
CA ALA A 61 31.76 22.32 -44.73
C ALA A 61 31.64 21.77 -46.16
N ALA A 62 30.70 20.86 -46.41
CA ALA A 62 30.39 20.36 -47.75
C ALA A 62 29.92 21.50 -48.67
N ARG A 63 29.00 22.36 -48.18
CA ARG A 63 28.80 23.82 -48.47
C ARG A 63 29.96 24.53 -49.16
N THR A 64 31.03 24.69 -48.40
CA THR A 64 32.20 25.45 -48.81
C THR A 64 33.10 24.69 -49.77
N ALA A 65 33.19 23.36 -49.64
CA ALA A 65 34.04 22.52 -50.49
C ALA A 65 33.58 22.50 -51.95
N SER A 66 32.28 22.30 -52.24
CA SER A 66 31.77 22.34 -53.63
C SER A 66 31.75 23.75 -54.25
N ALA A 67 32.01 24.80 -53.49
CA ALA A 67 32.15 26.16 -54.03
C ALA A 67 33.57 26.39 -54.61
N ALA A 68 34.51 25.48 -54.35
CA ALA A 68 35.86 25.53 -54.91
C ALA A 68 35.86 25.15 -56.41
N PRO A 69 36.70 25.79 -57.25
CA PRO A 69 36.79 25.44 -58.66
C PRO A 69 37.43 24.06 -58.85
N GLY A 70 36.76 23.15 -59.56
CA GLY A 70 37.33 21.86 -60.01
C GLY A 70 36.70 20.58 -59.44
N VAL A 71 35.57 20.65 -58.74
CA VAL A 71 34.93 19.48 -58.10
C VAL A 71 33.86 18.84 -58.98
N ASP A 72 33.73 17.50 -58.92
CA ASP A 72 32.74 16.71 -59.66
C ASP A 72 31.31 16.94 -59.12
N LEU A 73 30.67 17.96 -59.68
CA LEU A 73 29.38 18.54 -59.25
C LEU A 73 28.21 17.55 -59.04
N PRO A 74 28.03 16.43 -59.78
CA PRO A 74 26.87 15.55 -59.62
C PRO A 74 26.92 14.68 -58.35
N GLN A 75 28.08 14.08 -58.04
CA GLN A 75 28.23 13.21 -56.86
C GLN A 75 28.11 14.02 -55.56
N GLU A 76 28.70 15.22 -55.54
CA GLU A 76 28.68 16.10 -54.36
C GLU A 76 27.29 16.70 -54.11
N ARG A 77 26.52 16.99 -55.18
CA ARG A 77 25.09 17.36 -55.06
C ARG A 77 24.26 16.24 -54.44
N GLN A 78 24.47 14.99 -54.87
CA GLN A 78 23.77 13.84 -54.28
C GLN A 78 24.16 13.63 -52.81
N ALA A 79 25.45 13.77 -52.47
CA ALA A 79 25.92 13.68 -51.09
C ALA A 79 25.30 14.77 -50.19
N ARG A 80 25.26 16.03 -50.65
CA ARG A 80 24.58 17.12 -49.95
C ARG A 80 23.09 16.86 -49.77
N GLN A 81 22.40 16.39 -50.81
CA GLN A 81 20.97 16.14 -50.74
C GLN A 81 20.63 15.04 -49.72
N ARG A 82 21.50 14.01 -49.59
CA ARG A 82 21.37 12.99 -48.54
C ARG A 82 21.58 13.58 -47.15
N LEU A 83 22.59 14.43 -46.98
CA LEU A 83 22.88 15.09 -45.71
C LEU A 83 21.74 16.04 -45.29
N GLU A 84 21.18 16.80 -46.24
CA GLU A 84 20.02 17.68 -46.02
C GLU A 84 18.79 16.87 -45.59
N GLN A 85 18.52 15.73 -46.24
CA GLN A 85 17.45 14.82 -45.82
C GLN A 85 17.69 14.25 -44.42
N GLN A 86 18.95 13.98 -44.05
CA GLN A 86 19.29 13.44 -42.74
C GLN A 86 19.12 14.49 -41.63
N VAL A 87 19.53 15.74 -41.86
CA VAL A 87 19.27 16.87 -40.96
C VAL A 87 17.77 17.10 -40.80
N GLN A 88 17.01 17.07 -41.90
CA GLN A 88 15.56 17.27 -41.86
C GLN A 88 14.85 16.22 -41.00
N ARG A 89 15.15 14.92 -41.21
CA ARG A 89 14.57 13.82 -40.42
C ARG A 89 14.88 13.94 -38.93
N GLN A 90 16.13 14.27 -38.60
CA GLN A 90 16.55 14.44 -37.21
C GLN A 90 15.88 15.64 -36.54
N THR A 91 15.60 16.70 -37.30
CA THR A 91 14.89 17.89 -36.81
C THR A 91 13.42 17.57 -36.51
N GLU A 92 12.77 16.79 -37.38
CA GLU A 92 11.39 16.31 -37.17
C GLU A 92 11.27 15.42 -35.93
N GLU A 93 12.18 14.44 -35.78
CA GLU A 93 12.26 13.57 -34.59
C GLU A 93 12.47 14.39 -33.29
N MET A 94 13.24 15.49 -33.38
CA MET A 94 13.45 16.40 -32.26
C MET A 94 12.22 17.21 -31.87
N ASP A 95 11.43 17.66 -32.84
CA ASP A 95 10.20 18.38 -32.57
C ASP A 95 9.13 17.47 -31.96
N GLU A 96 9.07 16.20 -32.37
CA GLU A 96 8.24 15.17 -31.72
C GLU A 96 8.68 14.93 -30.26
N LEU A 97 9.98 14.77 -30.01
CA LEU A 97 10.51 14.60 -28.65
C LEU A 97 10.23 15.82 -27.77
N ARG A 98 10.32 17.05 -28.31
CA ARG A 98 9.97 18.28 -27.59
C ARG A 98 8.48 18.33 -27.24
N ALA A 99 7.60 17.95 -28.16
CA ALA A 99 6.16 17.90 -27.93
C ALA A 99 5.78 16.83 -26.88
N ALA A 100 6.43 15.66 -26.92
CA ALA A 100 6.25 14.64 -25.90
C ALA A 100 6.74 15.13 -24.52
N ARG A 101 7.87 15.85 -24.48
CA ARG A 101 8.41 16.43 -23.24
C ARG A 101 7.51 17.50 -22.64
N SER A 102 6.98 18.41 -23.44
CA SER A 102 6.07 19.46 -22.94
C SER A 102 4.80 18.86 -22.33
N THR A 103 4.27 17.79 -22.95
CA THR A 103 3.12 17.04 -22.41
C THR A 103 3.45 16.42 -21.05
N LEU A 104 4.63 15.79 -20.91
CA LEU A 104 5.09 15.22 -19.63
C LEU A 104 5.33 16.28 -18.55
N GLU A 105 5.89 17.43 -18.91
CA GLU A 105 6.06 18.58 -18.01
C GLU A 105 4.71 19.10 -17.50
N GLN A 106 3.70 19.17 -18.37
CA GLN A 106 2.35 19.58 -17.99
C GLN A 106 1.71 18.57 -17.02
N GLN A 107 1.84 17.27 -17.29
CA GLN A 107 1.37 16.21 -16.39
C GLN A 107 2.07 16.26 -15.02
N LEU A 108 3.37 16.55 -14.99
CA LEU A 108 4.11 16.74 -13.74
C LEU A 108 3.56 17.91 -12.93
N LYS A 109 3.34 19.06 -13.58
CA LYS A 109 2.79 20.25 -12.92
C LYS A 109 1.39 20.00 -12.34
N GLU A 110 0.55 19.25 -13.07
CA GLU A 110 -0.77 18.85 -12.59
C GLU A 110 -0.68 17.94 -11.36
N ARG A 111 0.23 16.94 -11.38
CA ARG A 111 0.47 16.05 -10.24
C ARG A 111 1.06 16.79 -9.04
N GLU A 112 1.90 17.80 -9.25
CA GLU A 112 2.42 18.67 -8.19
C GLU A 112 1.30 19.51 -7.55
N ALA A 113 0.38 20.03 -8.37
CA ALA A 113 -0.79 20.76 -7.88
C ALA A 113 -1.74 19.85 -7.08
N GLU A 114 -2.00 18.63 -7.56
CA GLU A 114 -2.75 17.61 -6.81
C GLU A 114 -2.09 17.34 -5.45
N LEU A 115 -0.76 17.16 -5.43
CA LEU A 115 0.02 16.94 -4.21
C LEU A 115 -0.06 18.12 -3.23
N SER A 116 0.02 19.35 -3.72
CA SER A 116 -0.14 20.55 -2.91
C SER A 116 -1.53 20.58 -2.28
N SER A 117 -2.57 20.37 -3.09
CA SER A 117 -3.95 20.36 -2.59
C SER A 117 -4.18 19.30 -1.52
N LEU A 118 -3.53 18.13 -1.67
CA LEU A 118 -3.63 17.03 -0.73
C LEU A 118 -2.90 17.36 0.58
N ARG A 119 -1.76 18.05 0.51
CA ARG A 119 -1.03 18.55 1.67
C ARG A 119 -1.79 19.66 2.41
N ASP A 120 -2.44 20.56 1.69
CA ASP A 120 -3.22 21.63 2.30
C ASP A 120 -4.46 21.06 3.01
N ARG A 121 -5.10 20.04 2.41
CA ARG A 121 -6.16 19.26 3.05
C ARG A 121 -5.67 18.51 4.28
N PHE A 122 -4.47 17.92 4.22
CA PHE A 122 -3.82 17.28 5.37
C PHE A 122 -3.63 18.25 6.54
N ARG A 123 -3.05 19.41 6.25
CA ARG A 123 -2.78 20.47 7.23
C ARG A 123 -4.06 21.03 7.84
N SER A 124 -5.17 21.01 7.09
CA SER A 124 -6.48 21.44 7.57
C SER A 124 -7.17 20.40 8.47
N VAL A 125 -6.79 19.13 8.37
CA VAL A 125 -7.29 18.04 9.24
C VAL A 125 -6.48 17.94 10.54
N GLU A 126 -5.18 18.24 10.51
CA GLU A 126 -4.30 18.33 11.70
C GLU A 126 -4.21 19.76 12.26
N GLY A 127 -5.22 20.21 12.99
CA GLY A 127 -5.14 21.44 13.78
C GLY A 127 -4.34 21.30 15.09
N LEU A 128 -3.13 20.73 15.07
CA LEU A 128 -2.25 20.59 16.25
C LEU A 128 -0.78 20.93 15.94
N PRO A 129 -0.01 21.46 16.91
CA PRO A 129 1.30 22.07 16.67
C PRO A 129 2.37 21.04 16.28
N GLU A 130 3.22 21.42 15.33
CA GLU A 130 4.28 20.60 14.68
C GLU A 130 5.42 20.11 15.62
N ASP A 131 5.29 20.21 16.94
CA ASP A 131 6.35 19.90 17.91
C ASP A 131 6.11 18.56 18.62
N GLU A 132 6.18 17.43 17.93
CA GLU A 132 6.49 16.16 18.61
C GLU A 132 7.30 15.20 17.72
N PRO A 133 8.42 14.63 18.24
CA PRO A 133 9.24 13.63 17.55
C PRO A 133 8.48 12.31 17.24
N ALA A 134 7.20 12.21 17.62
CA ALA A 134 6.28 11.14 17.29
C ALA A 134 5.91 11.10 15.79
N VAL A 135 5.80 12.24 15.11
CA VAL A 135 5.51 12.28 13.66
C VAL A 135 6.72 11.81 12.86
N ALA A 136 7.93 12.19 13.29
CA ALA A 136 9.17 11.64 12.75
C ALA A 136 9.27 10.12 12.99
N LYS A 137 8.80 9.62 14.14
CA LYS A 137 8.75 8.19 14.46
C LYS A 137 7.70 7.43 13.65
N ALA A 138 6.56 8.04 13.34
CA ALA A 138 5.53 7.48 12.46
C ALA A 138 5.98 7.46 10.99
N VAL A 139 6.69 8.49 10.53
CA VAL A 139 7.33 8.53 9.20
C VAL A 139 8.51 7.54 9.09
N GLN A 140 9.12 7.20 10.23
CA GLN A 140 10.24 6.26 10.36
C GLN A 140 9.84 4.86 10.84
N ALA A 141 8.56 4.53 11.04
CA ALA A 141 8.13 3.15 11.31
C ALA A 141 8.06 2.42 9.97
N PRO A 142 9.13 1.72 9.55
CA PRO A 142 9.31 1.32 8.18
C PRO A 142 9.12 -0.19 8.11
N GLN A 143 7.91 -0.71 8.37
CA GLN A 143 7.64 -2.14 8.18
C GLN A 143 6.27 -2.39 7.51
N THR A 144 6.36 -2.52 6.17
CA THR A 144 5.68 -3.55 5.37
C THR A 144 4.14 -3.61 5.38
N ILE A 145 3.47 -2.62 4.81
CA ILE A 145 2.15 -2.87 4.19
C ILE A 145 2.41 -3.63 2.86
N SER A 146 2.03 -4.90 2.82
CA SER A 146 2.25 -5.82 1.67
C SER A 146 1.54 -5.30 0.40
N PRO A 147 1.97 -5.70 -0.81
CA PRO A 147 1.28 -5.32 -2.05
C PRO A 147 -0.23 -5.59 -2.03
N ALA A 148 -0.65 -6.71 -1.44
CA ALA A 148 -2.06 -7.08 -1.27
C ALA A 148 -2.85 -6.06 -0.42
N LYS A 149 -2.24 -5.49 0.62
CA LYS A 149 -2.91 -4.47 1.45
C LYS A 149 -3.15 -3.16 0.69
N ARG A 150 -2.36 -2.89 -0.36
CA ARG A 150 -2.53 -1.70 -1.20
C ARG A 150 -3.71 -1.86 -2.14
N SER A 151 -3.88 -3.03 -2.76
CA SER A 151 -5.04 -3.28 -3.63
C SER A 151 -6.35 -3.14 -2.87
N PHE A 152 -6.42 -3.61 -1.61
CA PHE A 152 -7.63 -3.43 -0.78
C PHE A 152 -7.96 -1.95 -0.48
N ALA A 153 -6.93 -1.11 -0.31
CA ALA A 153 -7.10 0.33 -0.16
C ALA A 153 -7.60 0.96 -1.47
N GLU A 154 -6.97 0.63 -2.59
CA GLU A 154 -7.33 1.13 -3.92
C GLU A 154 -8.76 0.75 -4.31
N SER A 155 -9.20 -0.46 -3.97
CA SER A 155 -10.60 -0.90 -4.13
C SER A 155 -11.56 -0.04 -3.31
N ALA A 156 -11.22 0.29 -2.05
CA ALA A 156 -12.06 1.14 -1.21
C ALA A 156 -12.17 2.57 -1.78
N LEU A 157 -11.04 3.15 -2.23
CA LEU A 157 -11.01 4.46 -2.86
C LEU A 157 -11.81 4.49 -4.17
N SER A 158 -11.73 3.44 -4.99
CA SER A 158 -12.51 3.31 -6.23
C SER A 158 -14.02 3.26 -5.95
N ALA A 159 -14.42 2.68 -4.81
CA ALA A 159 -15.79 2.68 -4.33
C ALA A 159 -16.20 4.01 -3.63
N GLN A 160 -15.34 5.03 -3.64
CA GLN A 160 -15.52 6.31 -2.93
C GLN A 160 -15.62 6.17 -1.39
N ILE A 161 -15.04 5.10 -0.85
CA ILE A 161 -15.03 4.79 0.59
C ILE A 161 -13.67 5.17 1.15
N GLN A 162 -13.65 5.88 2.27
CA GLN A 162 -12.39 6.21 2.94
C GLN A 162 -11.83 4.95 3.63
N PRO A 163 -10.62 4.50 3.28
CA PRO A 163 -10.04 3.33 3.91
C PRO A 163 -9.70 3.62 5.38
N GLN A 164 -9.99 2.66 6.25
CA GLN A 164 -9.77 2.77 7.69
C GLN A 164 -8.80 1.67 8.12
N VAL A 165 -7.78 2.01 8.92
CA VAL A 165 -6.86 0.99 9.44
C VAL A 165 -7.36 0.49 10.79
N LEU A 166 -7.56 -0.82 10.90
CA LEU A 166 -7.85 -1.49 12.15
C LEU A 166 -6.57 -2.06 12.74
N GLU A 167 -6.31 -1.76 14.01
CA GLU A 167 -5.22 -2.43 14.75
C GLU A 167 -5.60 -3.86 15.14
N LYS A 168 -6.90 -4.10 15.33
CA LYS A 168 -7.45 -5.39 15.76
C LYS A 168 -8.05 -6.14 14.56
N PRO A 169 -7.72 -7.42 14.36
CA PRO A 169 -8.40 -8.22 13.36
C PRO A 169 -9.85 -8.48 13.79
N GLN A 170 -10.74 -8.63 12.80
CA GLN A 170 -12.13 -9.03 12.97
C GLN A 170 -12.27 -10.54 12.97
N ASP A 171 -13.27 -11.08 13.67
CA ASP A 171 -13.53 -12.52 13.71
C ASP A 171 -13.98 -13.06 12.34
N LEU A 172 -13.03 -13.49 11.52
CA LEU A 172 -13.30 -14.02 10.17
C LEU A 172 -14.11 -15.32 10.21
N SER A 173 -14.12 -16.04 11.33
CA SER A 173 -14.95 -17.23 11.54
C SER A 173 -16.44 -16.92 11.73
N ALA A 174 -16.81 -15.64 11.71
CA ALA A 174 -18.21 -15.21 11.53
C ALA A 174 -18.72 -15.45 10.09
N VAL A 175 -17.82 -15.57 9.11
CA VAL A 175 -18.16 -15.90 7.73
C VAL A 175 -18.39 -17.40 7.62
N ALA A 176 -19.53 -17.82 7.06
CA ALA A 176 -19.86 -19.22 6.89
C ALA A 176 -18.83 -19.89 5.97
N GLY A 177 -18.39 -21.09 6.37
CA GLY A 177 -17.31 -21.80 5.67
C GLY A 177 -15.90 -21.42 6.13
N ILE A 178 -15.70 -20.31 6.85
CA ILE A 178 -14.44 -20.02 7.52
C ILE A 178 -14.47 -20.60 8.94
N GLY A 179 -13.77 -21.73 9.12
CA GLY A 179 -13.49 -22.26 10.45
C GLY A 179 -12.24 -21.64 11.09
N PRO A 180 -11.93 -21.95 12.36
CA PRO A 180 -10.75 -21.44 13.07
C PRO A 180 -9.44 -21.68 12.31
N VAL A 181 -9.29 -22.86 11.71
CA VAL A 181 -8.09 -23.21 10.91
C VAL A 181 -7.92 -22.28 9.70
N PHE A 182 -9.00 -21.93 9.02
CA PHE A 182 -8.97 -21.03 7.86
C PHE A 182 -8.76 -19.58 8.27
N GLN A 183 -9.39 -19.14 9.36
CA GLN A 183 -9.13 -17.84 9.97
C GLN A 183 -7.65 -17.67 10.30
N GLN A 184 -7.02 -18.67 10.93
CA GLN A 184 -5.60 -18.59 11.28
C GLN A 184 -4.70 -18.54 10.04
N ARG A 185 -5.06 -19.25 8.97
CA ARG A 185 -4.34 -19.14 7.68
C ARG A 185 -4.47 -17.75 7.07
N LEU A 186 -5.66 -17.16 7.15
CA LEU A 186 -5.92 -15.78 6.71
C LEU A 186 -5.10 -14.77 7.52
N TYR A 187 -5.12 -14.85 8.86
CA TYR A 187 -4.30 -13.96 9.71
C TYR A 187 -2.81 -14.10 9.43
N LYS A 188 -2.31 -15.32 9.23
CA LYS A 188 -0.91 -15.56 8.84
C LYS A 188 -0.57 -15.00 7.46
N ALA A 189 -1.52 -15.00 6.53
CA ALA A 189 -1.41 -14.30 5.25
C ALA A 189 -1.58 -12.77 5.39
N GLY A 190 -1.80 -12.29 6.61
CA GLY A 190 -2.01 -10.89 6.92
C GLY A 190 -3.43 -10.41 6.66
N ILE A 191 -4.40 -11.27 6.33
CA ILE A 191 -5.79 -10.90 6.06
C ILE A 191 -6.58 -10.94 7.35
N GLY A 192 -7.14 -9.82 7.78
CA GLY A 192 -7.75 -9.72 9.13
C GLY A 192 -9.04 -8.93 9.20
N THR A 193 -9.61 -8.50 8.08
CA THR A 193 -10.92 -7.81 8.06
C THR A 193 -11.86 -8.47 7.07
N TYR A 194 -13.16 -8.25 7.27
CA TYR A 194 -14.20 -8.71 6.36
C TYR A 194 -14.06 -8.06 4.97
N TRP A 195 -13.65 -6.79 4.92
CA TRP A 195 -13.40 -6.08 3.66
C TRP A 195 -12.27 -6.73 2.87
N GLU A 196 -11.13 -7.00 3.51
CA GLU A 196 -9.99 -7.65 2.84
C GLU A 196 -10.35 -9.03 2.33
N LEU A 197 -11.08 -9.82 3.13
CA LEU A 197 -11.54 -11.15 2.73
C LEU A 197 -12.48 -11.11 1.51
N ALA A 198 -13.36 -10.11 1.42
CA ALA A 198 -14.28 -9.95 0.30
C ALA A 198 -13.59 -9.57 -1.02
N GLN A 199 -12.39 -8.97 -0.95
CA GLN A 199 -11.65 -8.48 -2.11
C GLN A 199 -10.63 -9.49 -2.68
N LEU A 200 -10.41 -10.61 -2.00
CA LEU A 200 -9.51 -11.66 -2.49
C LEU A 200 -10.10 -12.39 -3.69
N ASP A 201 -9.28 -12.68 -4.69
CA ASP A 201 -9.69 -13.52 -5.81
C ASP A 201 -9.71 -15.02 -5.44
N ASP A 202 -10.24 -15.84 -6.36
CA ASP A 202 -10.35 -17.28 -6.12
C ASP A 202 -8.98 -17.95 -5.94
N ASP A 203 -7.99 -17.56 -6.75
CA ASP A 203 -6.64 -18.15 -6.72
C ASP A 203 -5.93 -17.83 -5.41
N GLU A 204 -6.02 -16.59 -4.94
CA GLU A 204 -5.51 -16.12 -3.65
C GLU A 204 -6.20 -16.85 -2.49
N LEU A 205 -7.54 -16.96 -2.52
CA LEU A 205 -8.29 -17.69 -1.51
C LEU A 205 -7.87 -19.16 -1.46
N TYR A 206 -7.73 -19.84 -2.61
CA TYR A 206 -7.26 -21.23 -2.63
C TYR A 206 -5.82 -21.36 -2.13
N ALA A 207 -4.93 -20.44 -2.49
CA ALA A 207 -3.53 -20.45 -2.06
C ALA A 207 -3.37 -20.28 -0.55
N ILE A 208 -4.20 -19.42 0.06
CA ILE A 208 -4.20 -19.14 1.50
C ILE A 208 -4.95 -20.24 2.27
N LEU A 209 -6.18 -20.53 1.87
CA LEU A 209 -7.06 -21.43 2.60
C LEU A 209 -6.64 -22.89 2.47
N ARG A 210 -6.02 -23.30 1.35
CA ARG A 210 -5.58 -24.68 1.06
C ARG A 210 -6.62 -25.72 1.50
N PRO A 211 -7.84 -25.70 0.93
CA PRO A 211 -8.90 -26.63 1.29
C PRO A 211 -8.51 -28.07 0.96
N GLY A 212 -8.99 -29.04 1.76
CA GLY A 212 -8.74 -30.47 1.52
C GLY A 212 -9.48 -30.99 0.28
N ARG A 213 -9.17 -32.22 -0.17
CA ARG A 213 -9.81 -32.84 -1.35
C ARG A 213 -11.34 -32.89 -1.28
N THR A 214 -11.91 -33.02 -0.08
CA THR A 214 -13.37 -33.08 0.13
C THR A 214 -14.03 -31.70 0.23
N GLN A 215 -13.24 -30.62 0.24
CA GLN A 215 -13.67 -29.23 0.39
C GLN A 215 -13.38 -28.41 -0.89
N GLN A 216 -13.12 -29.07 -2.02
CA GLN A 216 -12.86 -28.38 -3.29
C GLN A 216 -14.12 -27.77 -3.92
N THR A 217 -15.32 -28.18 -3.49
CA THR A 217 -16.61 -27.57 -3.87
C THR A 217 -17.01 -26.48 -2.87
N PHE A 218 -16.05 -25.66 -2.47
CA PHE A 218 -16.27 -24.57 -1.54
C PHE A 218 -16.79 -23.36 -2.31
N ASP A 219 -17.97 -22.86 -1.93
CA ASP A 219 -18.59 -21.72 -2.58
C ASP A 219 -17.91 -20.42 -2.13
N LEU A 220 -16.86 -20.04 -2.86
CA LEU A 220 -16.09 -18.82 -2.62
C LEU A 220 -16.89 -17.55 -2.92
N GLU A 221 -17.86 -17.63 -3.82
CA GLU A 221 -18.71 -16.49 -4.17
C GLU A 221 -19.62 -16.13 -2.99
N SER A 222 -20.30 -17.13 -2.43
CA SER A 222 -21.13 -16.95 -1.23
C SER A 222 -20.31 -16.47 -0.03
N LEU A 223 -19.09 -16.99 0.13
CA LEU A 223 -18.15 -16.53 1.16
C LEU A 223 -17.83 -15.05 1.04
N ARG A 224 -17.43 -14.59 -0.17
CA ARG A 224 -17.12 -13.18 -0.41
C ARG A 224 -18.34 -12.30 -0.21
N GLY A 225 -19.50 -12.72 -0.70
CA GLY A 225 -20.75 -12.00 -0.51
C GLY A 225 -21.09 -11.82 0.97
N GLN A 226 -20.89 -12.86 1.78
CA GLN A 226 -21.11 -12.77 3.23
C GLN A 226 -20.06 -11.91 3.94
N ALA A 227 -18.79 -12.00 3.54
CA ALA A 227 -17.74 -11.12 4.06
C ALA A 227 -18.03 -9.65 3.73
N GLN A 228 -18.48 -9.35 2.51
CA GLN A 228 -18.89 -8.00 2.13
C GLN A 228 -20.07 -7.51 2.98
N TRP A 229 -21.12 -8.32 3.14
CA TRP A 229 -22.25 -7.98 3.99
C TRP A 229 -21.85 -7.76 5.46
N LEU A 230 -20.91 -8.54 5.99
CA LEU A 230 -20.36 -8.34 7.34
C LEU A 230 -19.57 -7.03 7.44
N ALA A 231 -18.81 -6.66 6.40
CA ALA A 231 -18.11 -5.39 6.37
C ALA A 231 -19.09 -4.20 6.39
N GLU A 232 -20.17 -4.27 5.61
CA GLU A 232 -21.20 -3.25 5.55
C GLU A 232 -21.99 -3.15 6.86
N SER A 233 -22.45 -4.28 7.41
CA SER A 233 -23.24 -4.32 8.64
C SER A 233 -22.46 -3.92 9.90
N THR A 234 -21.14 -4.15 9.91
CA THR A 234 -20.26 -3.72 11.01
C THR A 234 -19.64 -2.34 10.80
N GLY A 235 -19.92 -1.69 9.66
CA GLY A 235 -19.34 -0.39 9.30
C GLY A 235 -17.83 -0.44 9.05
N SER A 236 -17.28 -1.62 8.76
CA SER A 236 -15.87 -1.86 8.48
C SER A 236 -15.58 -1.94 6.97
N THR A 237 -16.43 -1.34 6.14
CA THR A 237 -16.17 -1.24 4.70
C THR A 237 -14.95 -0.36 4.45
N GLY A 238 -14.01 -0.84 3.64
CA GLY A 238 -12.71 -0.20 3.47
C GLY A 238 -11.75 -0.39 4.64
N ALA A 239 -12.08 -1.26 5.60
CA ALA A 239 -11.18 -1.58 6.70
C ALA A 239 -9.96 -2.37 6.21
N ILE A 240 -8.79 -2.01 6.71
CA ILE A 240 -7.51 -2.67 6.41
C ILE A 240 -6.86 -3.01 7.74
N TRP A 241 -6.53 -4.27 7.95
CA TRP A 241 -5.86 -4.68 9.18
C TRP A 241 -4.36 -4.37 9.10
N ALA A 242 -3.81 -3.73 10.13
CA ALA A 242 -2.39 -3.37 10.21
C ALA A 242 -1.42 -4.59 10.31
N ALA A 243 -1.95 -5.82 10.34
CA ALA A 243 -1.20 -7.08 10.40
C ALA A 243 -0.21 -7.13 11.59
N GLY A 244 -0.75 -7.30 12.80
CA GLY A 244 0.03 -7.65 13.98
C GLY A 244 0.24 -9.18 14.09
N PRO A 245 1.23 -9.66 14.86
CA PRO A 245 1.35 -11.08 15.15
C PRO A 245 0.11 -11.57 15.91
N VAL A 246 -0.49 -12.67 15.42
CA VAL A 246 -1.66 -13.32 16.01
C VAL A 246 -1.35 -14.81 16.15
N ASP A 247 -1.45 -15.32 17.36
CA ASP A 247 -1.22 -16.72 17.71
C ASP A 247 -2.53 -17.44 18.00
N ASP A 248 -2.56 -18.72 17.67
CA ASP A 248 -3.72 -19.61 17.84
C ASP A 248 -3.90 -20.04 19.31
N PHE A 249 -4.86 -19.46 20.01
CA PHE A 249 -5.09 -19.78 21.42
C PHE A 249 -5.88 -21.06 21.63
N GLU A 250 -6.48 -21.65 20.59
CA GLU A 250 -7.14 -22.97 20.71
C GLU A 250 -6.15 -24.09 21.05
N ARG A 251 -4.85 -23.87 20.87
CA ARG A 251 -3.80 -24.80 21.33
C ARG A 251 -3.66 -24.88 22.85
N ILE A 252 -4.18 -23.88 23.56
CA ILE A 252 -4.17 -23.81 25.02
C ILE A 252 -5.46 -24.45 25.55
N LYS A 253 -5.30 -25.49 26.36
CA LYS A 253 -6.44 -26.25 26.89
C LYS A 253 -7.29 -25.34 27.79
N GLY A 254 -8.56 -25.20 27.42
CA GLY A 254 -9.55 -24.40 28.14
C GLY A 254 -9.86 -23.06 27.50
N ILE A 255 -9.06 -22.59 26.54
CA ILE A 255 -9.41 -21.45 25.70
C ILE A 255 -10.18 -21.98 24.49
N GLY A 256 -11.48 -21.70 24.43
CA GLY A 256 -12.28 -21.90 23.22
C GLY A 256 -12.52 -20.58 22.50
N ARG A 257 -13.13 -20.64 21.29
CA ARG A 257 -13.44 -19.49 20.42
C ARG A 257 -13.95 -18.24 21.15
N VAL A 258 -14.87 -18.40 22.11
CA VAL A 258 -15.44 -17.27 22.86
C VAL A 258 -14.40 -16.56 23.73
N TYR A 259 -13.51 -17.31 24.38
CA TYR A 259 -12.45 -16.73 25.20
C TYR A 259 -11.30 -16.19 24.37
N GLU A 260 -10.95 -16.87 23.26
CA GLU A 260 -9.99 -16.37 22.29
C GLU A 260 -10.42 -15.00 21.76
N GLN A 261 -11.68 -14.87 21.33
CA GLN A 261 -12.20 -13.60 20.83
C GLN A 261 -12.13 -12.50 21.89
N ARG A 262 -12.51 -12.80 23.13
CA ARG A 262 -12.44 -11.82 24.22
C ARG A 262 -11.01 -11.38 24.52
N LEU A 263 -10.04 -12.29 24.44
CA LEU A 263 -8.63 -11.98 24.60
C LEU A 263 -8.12 -11.10 23.45
N TYR A 264 -8.51 -11.42 22.21
CA TYR A 264 -8.18 -10.61 21.03
C TYR A 264 -8.80 -9.22 21.10
N ASP A 265 -10.05 -9.11 21.54
CA ASP A 265 -10.73 -7.83 21.77
C ASP A 265 -10.03 -7.01 22.86
N ALA A 266 -9.50 -7.68 23.88
CA ALA A 266 -8.71 -7.06 24.96
C ALA A 266 -7.27 -6.67 24.54
N GLY A 267 -6.79 -7.11 23.37
CA GLY A 267 -5.43 -6.80 22.90
C GLY A 267 -4.41 -7.92 23.07
N ILE A 268 -4.78 -9.02 23.72
CA ILE A 268 -3.91 -10.16 23.99
C ILE A 268 -4.02 -11.11 22.80
N ARG A 269 -3.06 -11.05 21.88
CA ARG A 269 -3.13 -11.77 20.59
C ARG A 269 -1.99 -12.74 20.33
N THR A 270 -0.93 -12.69 21.13
CA THR A 270 0.23 -13.57 21.01
C THR A 270 0.43 -14.39 22.27
N TYR A 271 1.09 -15.55 22.17
CA TYR A 271 1.48 -16.33 23.34
C TYR A 271 2.38 -15.50 24.27
N ALA A 272 3.23 -14.63 23.71
CA ALA A 272 4.05 -13.69 24.48
C ALA A 272 3.19 -12.70 25.29
N SER A 273 2.16 -12.13 24.68
CA SER A 273 1.23 -11.22 25.38
C SER A 273 0.44 -11.96 26.46
N LEU A 274 0.00 -13.18 26.16
CA LEU A 274 -0.75 -14.02 27.09
C LEU A 274 0.11 -14.46 28.28
N ALA A 275 1.36 -14.85 28.04
CA ALA A 275 2.33 -15.24 29.07
C ALA A 275 2.77 -14.06 29.97
N ALA A 276 2.75 -12.84 29.43
CA ALA A 276 3.08 -11.62 30.16
C ALA A 276 1.87 -11.02 30.91
N SER A 277 0.65 -11.47 30.60
CA SER A 277 -0.57 -10.99 31.25
C SER A 277 -0.75 -11.58 32.65
N SER A 278 -1.33 -10.81 33.56
CA SER A 278 -1.69 -11.26 34.90
C SER A 278 -3.06 -11.98 34.92
N VAL A 279 -3.29 -12.80 35.94
CA VAL A 279 -4.59 -13.48 36.15
C VAL A 279 -5.75 -12.48 36.24
N GLU A 280 -5.50 -11.31 36.84
CA GLU A 280 -6.48 -10.23 37.00
C GLU A 280 -6.84 -9.57 35.66
N GLU A 281 -5.84 -9.33 34.80
CA GLU A 281 -6.06 -8.82 33.44
C GLU A 281 -6.81 -9.83 32.57
N LEU A 282 -6.48 -11.13 32.68
CA LEU A 282 -7.19 -12.18 31.96
C LEU A 282 -8.63 -12.34 32.45
N ALA A 283 -8.88 -12.24 33.75
CA ALA A 283 -10.23 -12.25 34.29
C ALA A 283 -11.06 -11.04 33.81
N ALA A 284 -10.44 -9.84 33.77
CA ALA A 284 -11.06 -8.62 33.28
C ALA A 284 -11.33 -8.64 31.76
N ALA A 285 -10.44 -9.26 30.98
CA ALA A 285 -10.59 -9.46 29.54
C ALA A 285 -11.67 -10.51 29.23
N CYS A 286 -11.58 -11.67 29.87
CA CYS A 286 -12.48 -12.79 29.59
C CYS A 286 -13.88 -12.60 30.16
N GLN A 287 -14.09 -11.78 31.19
CA GLN A 287 -15.39 -11.49 31.83
C GLN A 287 -16.27 -12.76 31.96
N SER A 288 -15.69 -13.82 32.49
CA SER A 288 -16.36 -15.10 32.66
C SER A 288 -17.59 -14.94 33.55
N ARG A 289 -18.75 -15.38 33.05
CA ARG A 289 -19.98 -15.56 33.84
C ARG A 289 -20.25 -17.03 34.15
N ALA A 290 -19.27 -17.91 33.89
CA ALA A 290 -19.42 -19.33 34.09
C ALA A 290 -19.40 -19.67 35.59
N PRO A 291 -20.15 -20.70 36.04
CA PRO A 291 -20.17 -21.13 37.45
C PRO A 291 -18.80 -21.57 37.98
N VAL A 292 -17.94 -22.06 37.08
CA VAL A 292 -16.55 -22.40 37.37
C VAL A 292 -15.66 -21.45 36.55
N PRO A 293 -14.84 -20.60 37.19
CA PRO A 293 -13.95 -19.72 36.47
C PRO A 293 -12.87 -20.54 35.72
N PRO A 294 -12.47 -20.12 34.52
CA PRO A 294 -11.36 -20.75 33.82
C PRO A 294 -10.05 -20.65 34.63
N ASP A 295 -9.19 -21.65 34.48
CA ASP A 295 -7.87 -21.65 35.12
C ASP A 295 -6.90 -20.77 34.33
N PHE A 296 -6.94 -19.47 34.61
CA PHE A 296 -6.07 -18.47 33.96
C PHE A 296 -4.58 -18.69 34.25
N ALA A 297 -4.24 -19.26 35.41
CA ALA A 297 -2.84 -19.58 35.75
C ALA A 297 -2.32 -20.69 34.83
N SER A 298 -3.14 -21.72 34.59
CA SER A 298 -2.82 -22.78 33.63
C SER A 298 -2.66 -22.25 32.20
N TRP A 299 -3.43 -21.25 31.78
CA TRP A 299 -3.29 -20.64 30.46
C TRP A 299 -1.95 -19.91 30.29
N ILE A 300 -1.53 -19.15 31.31
CA ILE A 300 -0.25 -18.43 31.31
C ILE A 300 0.92 -19.42 31.20
N GLU A 301 0.90 -20.51 31.97
CA GLU A 301 1.95 -21.53 31.95
C GLU A 301 2.00 -22.29 30.61
N GLN A 302 0.84 -22.63 30.03
CA GLN A 302 0.79 -23.25 28.70
C GLN A 302 1.30 -22.29 27.60
N ALA A 303 0.99 -20.99 27.69
CA ALA A 303 1.51 -19.99 26.76
C ALA A 303 3.05 -19.88 26.85
N LYS A 304 3.61 -19.88 28.07
CA LYS A 304 5.07 -19.91 28.26
C LYS A 304 5.71 -21.17 27.68
N ALA A 305 5.07 -22.34 27.85
CA ALA A 305 5.56 -23.59 27.29
C ALA A 305 5.60 -23.56 25.75
N LEU A 306 4.59 -22.94 25.11
CA LEU A 306 4.55 -22.76 23.65
C LEU A 306 5.60 -21.78 23.12
N LEU A 307 6.12 -20.87 23.95
CA LEU A 307 7.23 -19.97 23.60
C LEU A 307 8.61 -20.62 23.77
N ALA A 308 8.72 -21.61 24.65
CA ALA A 308 9.97 -22.30 24.97
C ALA A 308 10.27 -23.47 24.01
N THR A 309 9.40 -23.72 23.04
CA THR A 309 9.48 -24.80 22.04
C THR A 309 9.89 -24.24 20.68
#